data_AF-A0A7X1XE85-F1
#
_entry.id   AF-A0A7X1XE85-F1
#
_cell.length_a   1.000
_cell.length_b   1.000
_cell.length_c   1.000
_cell.angle_alpha   90.00
_cell.angle_beta   90.00
_cell.angle_gamma   90.00
#
_symmetry.space_group_name_H-M   'P 1'
#
loop_
_entity.id
_entity.type
_entity.pdbx_description
1 polymer ?
#
loop_
_entity_poly.entity_id
_entity_poly.type
_entity_poly.pdbx_seq_one_letter_code
_entity_poly.pdbx_strand_id
1 'polypeptide(L)'
;MKHEDSTLKVKQRVSDEQRRQVLDLRRRKSLREVAEATGLPLGTVKTLVSRSGAFRDNEQHRALFTLPPIKPSADTLPSVPELPPQQVVTGDKEVDAVLWLHAVIRTGQAALIERAMEAAKRIKTPLGVLEKRYRDHLTATNPGNLFAALSSFGFGDLEAMAARATEDHRLRLEGVSRFGGALMDDTDAEAFCIDALRGLEVSGRFGDFDKSQVADRFNAHPDLMPHTLADCLYELDYWSRLYWLRNAVDRDASDGPAEATARDWFVFGLLAEIRPRDKAEALAVFRYLVASDRDDMAESEAIMLNLIG
;
A
#
# COMPACT_ATOMS: atom_id res chain seq x y z
N MET A 1 62.31 30.48 29.77
CA MET A 1 60.90 30.88 29.58
C MET A 1 60.31 30.07 28.43
N LYS A 2 59.57 29.00 28.73
CA LYS A 2 58.66 28.34 27.80
C LYS A 2 57.28 28.44 28.43
N HIS A 3 56.37 29.15 27.77
CA HIS A 3 54.97 29.20 28.14
C HIS A 3 54.34 27.84 27.82
N GLU A 4 53.97 27.09 28.85
CA GLU A 4 53.03 25.96 28.73
C GLU A 4 51.62 26.54 28.75
N ASP A 5 51.05 26.72 27.55
CA ASP A 5 49.63 27.05 27.40
C ASP A 5 48.82 25.74 27.32
N SER A 6 48.66 25.10 28.48
CA SER A 6 47.79 23.94 28.67
C SER A 6 46.36 24.43 28.88
N THR A 7 45.68 24.76 27.79
CA THR A 7 44.24 25.01 27.80
C THR A 7 43.51 23.68 28.01
N LEU A 8 43.18 23.40 29.26
CA LEU A 8 42.20 22.38 29.66
C LEU A 8 40.88 22.66 28.93
N LYS A 9 40.63 21.95 27.82
CA LYS A 9 39.31 21.87 27.18
C LYS A 9 38.35 21.16 28.14
N VAL A 10 37.74 21.93 29.02
CA VAL A 10 36.58 21.50 29.81
C VAL A 10 35.52 21.06 28.79
N LYS A 11 35.20 19.76 28.75
CA LYS A 11 34.08 19.26 27.95
C LYS A 11 32.80 19.88 28.50
N GLN A 12 32.36 20.97 27.89
CA GLN A 12 31.13 21.65 28.24
C GLN A 12 29.96 20.67 28.06
N ARG A 13 29.31 20.32 29.17
CA ARG A 13 28.20 19.39 29.20
C ARG A 13 27.01 20.06 28.53
N VAL A 14 26.48 19.45 27.47
CA VAL A 14 25.28 19.96 26.77
C VAL A 14 24.11 19.98 27.76
N SER A 15 23.44 21.12 27.88
CA SER A 15 22.27 21.29 28.74
C SER A 15 21.03 20.58 28.16
N ASP A 16 20.04 20.29 28.99
CA ASP A 16 18.79 19.68 28.53
C ASP A 16 18.00 20.61 27.58
N GLU A 17 18.14 21.92 27.74
CA GLU A 17 17.58 22.91 26.83
C GLU A 17 18.20 22.82 25.42
N GLN A 18 19.53 22.80 25.36
CA GLN A 18 20.25 22.60 24.10
C GLN A 18 19.93 21.25 23.46
N ARG A 19 19.72 20.21 24.27
CA ARG A 19 19.27 18.90 23.77
C ARG A 19 17.89 18.99 23.13
N ARG A 20 16.91 19.62 23.79
CA ARG A 20 15.57 19.84 23.23
C ARG A 20 15.61 20.64 21.93
N GLN A 21 16.39 21.73 21.92
CA GLN A 21 16.59 22.55 20.74
C GLN A 21 17.18 21.77 19.55
N VAL A 22 18.18 20.92 19.80
CA VAL A 22 18.76 20.04 18.77
C VAL A 22 17.72 19.09 18.18
N LEU A 23 16.88 18.48 19.03
CA LEU A 23 15.86 17.52 18.58
C LEU A 23 14.75 18.23 17.78
N ASP A 24 14.29 19.39 18.23
CA ASP A 24 13.30 20.18 17.50
C ASP A 24 13.81 20.64 16.13
N LEU A 25 15.05 21.17 16.08
CA LEU A 25 15.66 21.59 14.82
C LEU A 25 15.87 20.41 13.87
N ARG A 26 16.27 19.23 14.39
CA ARG A 26 16.50 18.05 13.55
C ARG A 26 15.22 17.56 12.85
N ARG A 27 14.04 17.82 13.39
CA ARG A 27 12.76 17.47 12.71
C ARG A 27 12.62 18.19 11.37
N ARG A 28 13.19 19.39 11.23
CA ARG A 28 13.03 20.26 10.05
C ARG A 28 14.31 20.46 9.24
N LYS A 29 15.47 20.28 9.86
CA LYS A 29 16.79 20.59 9.30
C LYS A 29 17.71 19.38 9.26
N SER A 30 18.66 19.40 8.33
CA SER A 30 19.74 18.41 8.25
C SER A 30 20.67 18.50 9.46
N LEU A 31 21.40 17.42 9.74
CA LEU A 31 22.36 17.39 10.86
C LEU A 31 23.43 18.50 10.77
N ARG A 32 23.80 18.93 9.56
CA ARG A 32 24.77 20.02 9.34
C ARG A 32 24.15 21.37 9.70
N GLU A 33 22.96 21.65 9.20
CA GLU A 33 22.25 22.91 9.51
C GLU A 33 21.89 23.01 10.99
N VAL A 34 21.59 21.89 11.67
CA VAL A 34 21.40 21.87 13.14
C VAL A 34 22.71 22.22 13.86
N ALA A 35 23.83 21.66 13.41
CA ALA A 35 25.14 21.97 13.99
C ALA A 35 25.51 23.45 13.81
N GLU A 36 25.24 24.01 12.63
CA GLU A 36 25.43 25.44 12.34
C GLU A 36 24.51 26.32 13.19
N ALA A 37 23.21 25.99 13.26
CA ALA A 37 22.24 26.78 14.02
C ALA A 37 22.44 26.74 15.54
N THR A 38 22.98 25.64 16.08
CA THR A 38 23.21 25.47 17.53
C THR A 38 24.65 25.79 17.96
N GLY A 39 25.56 25.96 17.00
CA GLY A 39 27.00 26.10 17.26
C GLY A 39 27.65 24.83 17.84
N LEU A 40 26.94 23.71 17.88
CA LEU A 40 27.45 22.45 18.41
C LEU A 40 28.23 21.68 17.35
N PRO A 41 29.32 20.97 17.72
CA PRO A 41 30.00 20.10 16.78
C PRO A 41 29.06 19.05 16.19
N LEU A 42 29.17 18.77 14.89
CA LEU A 42 28.32 17.79 14.19
C LEU A 42 28.31 16.41 14.88
N GLY A 43 29.44 15.97 15.42
CA GLY A 43 29.52 14.71 16.18
C GLY A 43 28.67 14.72 17.46
N THR A 44 28.60 15.86 18.14
CA THR A 44 27.75 16.05 19.33
C THR A 44 26.28 16.01 18.94
N VAL A 45 25.89 16.74 17.89
CA VAL A 45 24.52 16.71 17.35
C VAL A 45 24.09 15.29 16.99
N LYS A 46 24.91 14.56 16.23
CA LYS A 46 24.67 13.14 15.89
C LYS A 46 24.47 12.27 17.13
N THR A 47 25.29 12.47 18.16
CA THR A 47 25.20 11.71 19.42
C THR A 47 23.92 12.02 20.18
N LEU A 48 23.51 13.30 20.24
CA LEU A 48 22.27 13.72 20.91
C LEU A 48 21.03 13.15 20.21
N VAL A 49 20.99 13.26 18.88
CA VAL A 49 19.92 12.71 18.04
C VAL A 49 19.83 11.20 18.20
N SER A 50 20.94 10.47 18.04
CA SER A 50 20.97 9.01 18.13
C SER A 50 20.54 8.48 19.51
N ARG A 51 20.96 9.15 20.60
CA ARG A 51 20.63 8.75 21.98
C ARG A 51 19.22 9.15 22.42
N SER A 52 18.57 10.05 21.71
CA SER A 52 17.22 10.50 22.07
C SER A 52 16.14 9.44 21.82
N GLY A 53 16.39 8.51 20.90
CA GLY A 53 15.36 7.56 20.43
C GLY A 53 14.28 8.19 19.55
N ALA A 54 14.16 9.51 19.50
CA ALA A 54 13.07 10.23 18.82
C ALA A 54 13.05 10.10 17.28
N PHE A 55 14.10 9.52 16.70
CA PHE A 55 14.24 9.26 15.26
C PHE A 55 14.46 7.77 14.98
N ARG A 56 14.10 6.92 15.95
CA ARG A 56 13.97 5.48 15.74
C ARG A 56 12.54 5.19 15.33
N ASP A 57 12.39 4.06 14.67
CA ASP A 57 11.11 3.53 14.23
C ASP A 57 10.14 3.43 15.42
N ASN A 58 8.86 3.74 15.19
CA ASN A 58 7.84 3.68 16.23
C ASN A 58 7.25 2.27 16.35
N GLU A 59 7.70 1.50 17.35
CA GLU A 59 7.26 0.12 17.56
C GLU A 59 5.76 -0.01 17.90
N GLN A 60 5.16 0.97 18.60
CA GLN A 60 3.73 0.93 18.93
C GLN A 60 2.87 1.13 17.68
N HIS A 61 3.25 2.12 16.88
CA HIS A 61 2.68 2.34 15.56
C HIS A 61 2.81 1.08 14.67
N ARG A 62 4.01 0.50 14.57
CA ARG A 62 4.21 -0.71 13.74
C ARG A 62 3.36 -1.87 14.20
N ALA A 63 3.24 -2.07 15.52
CA ALA A 63 2.39 -3.12 16.07
C ALA A 63 0.92 -2.96 15.66
N LEU A 64 0.40 -1.72 15.62
CA LEU A 64 -0.97 -1.45 15.16
C LEU A 64 -1.14 -1.71 13.65
N PHE A 65 -0.18 -1.28 12.84
CA PHE A 65 -0.19 -1.43 11.37
C PHE A 65 0.50 -2.71 10.90
N THR A 66 0.31 -3.81 11.63
CA THR A 66 0.82 -5.14 11.26
C THR A 66 -0.35 -6.06 10.93
N LEU A 67 -0.33 -6.69 9.75
CA LEU A 67 -1.30 -7.74 9.43
C LEU A 67 -1.11 -8.94 10.37
N PRO A 68 -2.20 -9.60 10.81
CA PRO A 68 -2.12 -10.81 11.62
C PRO A 68 -1.18 -11.86 11.00
N PRO A 69 -0.42 -12.61 11.80
CA PRO A 69 0.48 -13.63 11.30
C PRO A 69 -0.31 -14.73 10.57
N ILE A 70 0.31 -15.33 9.55
CA ILE A 70 -0.26 -16.46 8.82
C ILE A 70 -0.41 -17.63 9.78
N LYS A 71 -1.64 -18.10 9.98
CA LYS A 71 -1.94 -19.33 10.72
C LYS A 71 -1.87 -20.51 9.74
N PRO A 72 -1.11 -21.57 10.05
CA PRO A 72 -1.11 -22.76 9.21
C PRO A 72 -2.52 -23.36 9.21
N SER A 73 -3.09 -23.53 8.02
CA SER A 73 -4.39 -24.19 7.87
C SER A 73 -4.29 -25.65 8.32
N ALA A 74 -5.30 -26.12 9.05
CA ALA A 74 -5.43 -27.53 9.44
C ALA A 74 -5.98 -28.42 8.31
N ASP A 75 -6.47 -27.81 7.22
CA ASP A 75 -7.02 -28.54 6.08
C ASP A 75 -5.89 -29.13 5.23
N THR A 76 -5.72 -30.45 5.40
CA THR A 76 -4.66 -31.27 4.79
C THR A 76 -5.17 -32.19 3.69
N LEU A 77 -6.43 -32.05 3.27
CA LEU A 77 -6.98 -32.89 2.22
C LEU A 77 -6.99 -32.12 0.89
N PRO A 78 -6.28 -32.60 -0.15
CA PRO A 78 -6.43 -32.05 -1.49
C PRO A 78 -7.87 -32.30 -1.95
N SER A 79 -8.71 -31.26 -1.92
CA SER A 79 -10.00 -31.31 -2.58
C SER A 79 -9.76 -31.42 -4.08
N VAL A 80 -10.34 -32.43 -4.72
CA VAL A 80 -10.27 -32.56 -6.18
C VAL A 80 -10.92 -31.30 -6.78
N PRO A 81 -10.20 -30.53 -7.61
CA PRO A 81 -10.76 -29.33 -8.21
C PRO A 81 -11.94 -29.67 -9.11
N GLU A 82 -13.12 -29.17 -8.78
CA GLU A 82 -14.28 -29.32 -9.67
C GLU A 82 -14.12 -28.41 -10.88
N LEU A 83 -14.27 -29.00 -12.07
CA LEU A 83 -14.28 -28.22 -13.31
C LEU A 83 -15.62 -27.48 -13.41
N PRO A 84 -15.61 -26.19 -13.82
CA PRO A 84 -16.84 -25.48 -14.09
C PRO A 84 -17.63 -26.19 -15.22
N PRO A 85 -18.97 -26.16 -15.17
CA PRO A 85 -19.79 -26.76 -16.21
C PRO A 85 -19.59 -26.03 -17.54
N GLN A 86 -19.61 -26.77 -18.65
CA GLN A 86 -19.64 -26.18 -19.98
C GLN A 86 -21.02 -25.58 -20.25
N GLN A 87 -21.05 -24.39 -20.84
CA GLN A 87 -22.27 -23.64 -21.11
C GLN A 87 -22.30 -23.21 -22.58
N VAL A 88 -23.51 -23.12 -23.13
CA VAL A 88 -23.76 -22.54 -24.46
C VAL A 88 -24.25 -21.12 -24.23
N VAL A 89 -23.38 -20.13 -24.43
CA VAL A 89 -23.66 -18.72 -24.13
C VAL A 89 -24.02 -17.98 -25.41
N THR A 90 -23.20 -18.14 -26.44
CA THR A 90 -23.33 -17.42 -27.72
C THR A 90 -23.87 -18.30 -28.83
N GLY A 91 -23.73 -19.62 -28.71
CA GLY A 91 -24.01 -20.59 -29.78
C GLY A 91 -22.84 -20.77 -30.77
N ASP A 92 -21.81 -19.91 -30.71
CA ASP A 92 -20.53 -20.16 -31.40
C ASP A 92 -19.67 -21.07 -30.51
N LYS A 93 -19.41 -22.29 -31.00
CA LYS A 93 -18.66 -23.31 -30.26
C LYS A 93 -17.25 -22.89 -29.86
N GLU A 94 -16.56 -22.10 -30.67
CA GLU A 94 -15.20 -21.65 -30.36
C GLU A 94 -15.22 -20.52 -29.34
N VAL A 95 -16.17 -19.60 -29.45
CA VAL A 95 -16.36 -18.52 -28.45
C VAL A 95 -16.79 -19.10 -27.11
N ASP A 96 -17.75 -20.01 -27.10
CA ASP A 96 -18.23 -20.70 -25.89
C ASP A 96 -17.13 -21.55 -25.25
N ALA A 97 -16.24 -22.15 -26.05
CA ALA A 97 -15.05 -22.84 -25.54
C ALA A 97 -14.09 -21.88 -24.83
N VAL A 98 -13.82 -20.70 -25.39
CA VAL A 98 -12.96 -19.69 -24.74
C VAL A 98 -13.62 -19.15 -23.46
N LEU A 99 -14.94 -18.92 -23.46
CA LEU A 99 -15.68 -18.55 -22.24
C LEU A 99 -15.58 -19.62 -21.15
N TRP A 100 -15.62 -20.89 -21.52
CA TRP A 100 -15.38 -21.97 -20.57
C TRP A 100 -13.93 -21.97 -20.05
N LEU A 101 -12.94 -21.73 -20.92
CA LEU A 101 -11.55 -21.56 -20.48
C LEU A 101 -11.39 -20.39 -19.50
N HIS A 102 -12.10 -19.26 -19.70
CA HIS A 102 -12.15 -18.17 -18.73
C HIS A 102 -12.66 -18.65 -17.37
N ALA A 103 -13.75 -19.43 -17.35
CA ALA A 103 -14.29 -19.98 -16.11
C ALA A 103 -13.30 -20.90 -15.41
N VAL A 104 -12.58 -21.75 -16.16
CA VAL A 104 -11.53 -22.63 -15.62
C VAL A 104 -10.37 -21.80 -15.07
N ILE A 105 -9.90 -20.78 -15.79
CA ILE A 105 -8.80 -19.92 -15.36
C ILE A 105 -9.18 -19.16 -14.08
N ARG A 106 -10.40 -18.62 -14.00
CA ARG A 106 -10.90 -17.88 -12.83
C ARG A 106 -10.93 -18.68 -11.52
N THR A 107 -10.86 -20.02 -11.58
CA THR A 107 -10.66 -20.85 -10.39
C THR A 107 -9.36 -20.51 -9.66
N GLY A 108 -8.36 -19.99 -10.39
CA GLY A 108 -7.05 -19.60 -9.85
C GLY A 108 -6.13 -20.78 -9.53
N GLN A 109 -6.56 -22.01 -9.82
CA GLN A 109 -5.83 -23.21 -9.45
C GLN A 109 -4.79 -23.56 -10.51
N ALA A 110 -3.52 -23.64 -10.11
CA ALA A 110 -2.39 -23.80 -11.04
C ALA A 110 -2.56 -24.98 -12.03
N ALA A 111 -2.96 -26.15 -11.53
CA ALA A 111 -3.15 -27.33 -12.38
C ALA A 111 -4.31 -27.17 -13.39
N LEU A 112 -5.37 -26.44 -13.04
CA LEU A 112 -6.48 -26.18 -13.95
C LEU A 112 -6.11 -25.09 -14.97
N ILE A 113 -5.39 -24.06 -14.55
CA ILE A 113 -4.88 -23.01 -15.43
C ILE A 113 -3.95 -23.61 -16.48
N GLU A 114 -2.98 -24.45 -16.08
CA GLU A 114 -2.07 -25.11 -17.02
C GLU A 114 -2.83 -25.92 -18.08
N ARG A 115 -3.82 -26.71 -17.65
CA ARG A 115 -4.69 -27.48 -18.55
C ARG A 115 -5.52 -26.59 -19.46
N ALA A 116 -6.02 -25.46 -18.97
CA ALA A 116 -6.78 -24.48 -19.76
C ALA A 116 -5.89 -23.82 -20.82
N MET A 117 -4.67 -23.42 -20.46
CA MET A 117 -3.71 -22.83 -21.39
C MET A 117 -3.26 -23.82 -22.46
N GLU A 118 -3.08 -25.10 -22.12
CA GLU A 118 -2.79 -26.14 -23.10
C GLU A 118 -3.99 -26.42 -24.04
N ALA A 119 -5.22 -26.38 -23.51
CA ALA A 119 -6.43 -26.49 -24.32
C ALA A 119 -6.59 -25.29 -25.27
N ALA A 120 -6.25 -24.08 -24.83
CA ALA A 120 -6.31 -22.87 -25.65
C ALA A 120 -5.45 -22.99 -26.92
N LYS A 121 -4.27 -23.63 -26.85
CA LYS A 121 -3.39 -23.88 -28.00
C LYS A 121 -4.03 -24.74 -29.10
N ARG A 122 -5.09 -25.48 -28.78
CA ARG A 122 -5.81 -26.33 -29.74
C ARG A 122 -6.86 -25.55 -30.54
N ILE A 123 -7.18 -24.32 -30.12
CA ILE A 123 -8.07 -23.42 -30.83
C ILE A 123 -7.31 -22.86 -32.03
N LYS A 124 -7.77 -23.24 -33.24
CA LYS A 124 -7.10 -22.84 -34.49
C LYS A 124 -7.41 -21.40 -34.88
N THR A 125 -8.60 -20.92 -34.53
CA THR A 125 -9.01 -19.55 -34.81
C THR A 125 -8.24 -18.59 -33.89
N PRO A 126 -7.60 -17.53 -34.43
CA PRO A 126 -6.90 -16.55 -33.61
C PRO A 126 -7.83 -15.91 -32.57
N LEU A 127 -7.36 -15.76 -31.33
CA LEU A 127 -8.18 -15.27 -30.22
C LEU A 127 -8.76 -13.86 -30.47
N GLY A 128 -8.04 -12.98 -31.16
CA GLY A 128 -8.56 -11.67 -31.56
C GLY A 128 -9.75 -11.72 -32.53
N VAL A 129 -9.87 -12.79 -33.33
CA VAL A 129 -11.04 -13.02 -34.17
C VAL A 129 -12.23 -13.47 -33.31
N LEU A 130 -12.00 -14.35 -32.34
CA LEU A 130 -13.04 -14.80 -31.41
C LEU A 130 -13.53 -13.67 -30.50
N GLU A 131 -12.64 -12.78 -30.05
CA GLU A 131 -12.99 -11.56 -29.31
C GLU A 131 -13.93 -10.66 -30.12
N LYS A 132 -13.64 -10.46 -31.42
CA LYS A 132 -14.54 -9.70 -32.29
C LYS A 132 -15.92 -10.37 -32.41
N ARG A 133 -15.98 -11.68 -32.61
CA ARG A 133 -17.26 -12.42 -32.68
C ARG A 133 -18.05 -12.30 -31.38
N TYR A 134 -17.38 -12.41 -30.24
CA TYR A 134 -17.99 -12.24 -28.93
C TYR A 134 -18.54 -10.82 -28.74
N ARG A 135 -17.77 -9.80 -29.11
CA ARG A 135 -18.21 -8.40 -29.09
C ARG A 135 -19.45 -8.17 -29.96
N ASP A 136 -19.45 -8.71 -31.17
CA ASP A 136 -20.56 -8.57 -32.11
C ASP A 136 -21.83 -9.23 -31.52
N HIS A 137 -21.70 -10.40 -30.88
CA HIS A 137 -22.79 -11.05 -30.15
C HIS A 137 -23.30 -10.19 -28.97
N LEU A 138 -22.41 -9.63 -28.14
CA LEU A 138 -22.81 -8.78 -27.02
C LEU A 138 -23.54 -7.51 -27.48
N THR A 139 -23.08 -6.91 -28.58
CA THR A 139 -23.69 -5.73 -29.19
C THR A 139 -25.09 -6.03 -29.73
N ALA A 140 -25.25 -7.17 -30.40
CA ALA A 140 -26.53 -7.60 -30.94
C ALA A 140 -27.56 -7.96 -29.84
N THR A 141 -27.09 -8.58 -28.75
CA THR A 141 -27.95 -9.03 -27.65
C THR A 141 -28.29 -7.90 -26.68
N ASN A 142 -27.46 -6.85 -26.62
CA ASN A 142 -27.65 -5.69 -25.73
C ASN A 142 -27.66 -4.37 -26.53
N PRO A 143 -28.67 -4.13 -27.37
CA PRO A 143 -28.72 -2.94 -28.22
C PRO A 143 -28.76 -1.65 -27.37
N GLY A 144 -27.92 -0.68 -27.73
CA GLY A 144 -27.82 0.59 -27.02
C GLY A 144 -26.98 0.58 -25.75
N ASN A 145 -26.49 -0.59 -25.31
CA ASN A 145 -25.59 -0.70 -24.16
C ASN A 145 -24.13 -0.74 -24.62
N LEU A 146 -23.49 0.43 -24.67
CA LEU A 146 -22.07 0.54 -25.04
C LEU A 146 -21.16 -0.26 -24.08
N PHE A 147 -21.48 -0.32 -22.79
CA PHE A 147 -20.70 -1.05 -21.80
C PHE A 147 -20.70 -2.56 -22.03
N ALA A 148 -21.79 -3.12 -22.59
CA ALA A 148 -21.82 -4.53 -22.96
C ALA A 148 -20.76 -4.85 -24.02
N ALA A 149 -20.64 -4.03 -25.07
CA ALA A 149 -19.59 -4.20 -26.08
C ALA A 149 -18.17 -3.97 -25.51
N LEU A 150 -18.01 -3.04 -24.56
CA LEU A 150 -16.74 -2.81 -23.89
C LEU A 150 -16.30 -3.98 -22.97
N SER A 151 -17.25 -4.82 -22.53
CA SER A 151 -16.92 -5.98 -21.67
C SER A 151 -16.19 -7.12 -22.39
N SER A 152 -16.12 -7.09 -23.73
CA SER A 152 -15.34 -8.09 -24.50
C SER A 152 -13.84 -7.77 -24.56
N PHE A 153 -13.42 -6.58 -24.16
CA PHE A 153 -12.01 -6.20 -24.25
C PHE A 153 -11.14 -7.11 -23.36
N GLY A 154 -10.06 -7.63 -23.94
CA GLY A 154 -9.17 -8.57 -23.25
C GLY A 154 -9.71 -10.00 -23.21
N PHE A 155 -10.79 -10.30 -23.96
CA PHE A 155 -11.32 -11.65 -24.08
C PHE A 155 -10.27 -12.66 -24.58
N GLY A 156 -9.42 -12.23 -25.53
CA GLY A 156 -8.35 -13.06 -26.06
C GLY A 156 -7.09 -13.13 -25.19
N ASP A 157 -6.97 -12.32 -24.13
CA ASP A 157 -5.77 -12.26 -23.30
C ASP A 157 -5.82 -13.24 -22.13
N LEU A 158 -5.68 -14.53 -22.48
CA LEU A 158 -5.72 -15.62 -21.50
C LEU A 158 -4.50 -15.63 -20.56
N GLU A 159 -3.36 -15.09 -21.01
CA GLU A 159 -2.13 -15.04 -20.21
C GLU A 159 -2.26 -14.01 -19.07
N ALA A 160 -2.70 -12.79 -19.36
CA ALA A 160 -2.95 -11.79 -18.33
C ALA A 160 -4.05 -12.26 -17.36
N MET A 161 -5.09 -12.93 -17.86
CA MET A 161 -6.14 -13.52 -17.03
C MET A 161 -5.60 -14.60 -16.10
N ALA A 162 -4.74 -15.48 -16.60
CA ALA A 162 -4.12 -16.55 -15.82
C ALA A 162 -3.19 -15.99 -14.73
N ALA A 163 -2.39 -14.98 -15.06
CA ALA A 163 -1.54 -14.29 -14.09
C ALA A 163 -2.37 -13.67 -12.96
N ARG A 164 -3.44 -12.94 -13.31
CA ARG A 164 -4.34 -12.32 -12.34
C ARG A 164 -5.06 -13.35 -11.46
N ALA A 165 -5.62 -14.39 -12.07
CA ALA A 165 -6.36 -15.41 -11.32
C ALA A 165 -5.47 -16.20 -10.36
N THR A 166 -4.20 -16.43 -10.73
CA THR A 166 -3.20 -17.05 -9.84
C THR A 166 -2.92 -16.16 -8.64
N GLU A 167 -2.71 -14.86 -8.88
CA GLU A 167 -2.43 -13.91 -7.81
C GLU A 167 -3.64 -13.69 -6.88
N ASP A 168 -4.84 -13.51 -7.43
CA ASP A 168 -6.06 -13.39 -6.64
C ASP A 168 -6.28 -14.65 -5.78
N HIS A 169 -6.01 -15.84 -6.32
CA HIS A 169 -6.11 -17.08 -5.54
C HIS A 169 -5.08 -17.14 -4.41
N ARG A 170 -3.83 -16.75 -4.68
CA ARG A 170 -2.78 -16.63 -3.67
C ARG A 170 -3.19 -15.67 -2.55
N LEU A 171 -3.73 -14.49 -2.91
CA LEU A 171 -4.21 -13.48 -1.98
C LEU A 171 -5.41 -13.96 -1.16
N ARG A 172 -6.38 -14.66 -1.76
CA ARG A 172 -7.51 -15.26 -1.03
C ARG A 172 -7.02 -16.27 0.01
N LEU A 173 -6.09 -17.15 -0.36
CA LEU A 173 -5.50 -18.13 0.57
C LEU A 173 -4.75 -17.44 1.72
N GLU A 174 -3.99 -16.40 1.42
CA GLU A 174 -3.31 -15.58 2.44
C GLU A 174 -4.32 -14.90 3.36
N GLY A 175 -5.39 -14.30 2.80
CA GLY A 175 -6.47 -13.64 3.54
C GLY A 175 -7.14 -14.58 4.53
N VAL A 176 -7.54 -15.78 4.08
CA VAL A 176 -8.09 -16.83 4.95
C VAL A 176 -7.08 -17.26 6.02
N SER A 177 -5.80 -17.41 5.66
CA SER A 177 -4.78 -17.86 6.61
C SER A 177 -4.48 -16.81 7.70
N ARG A 178 -4.62 -15.52 7.40
CA ARG A 178 -4.40 -14.43 8.36
C ARG A 178 -5.64 -14.14 9.21
N PHE A 179 -6.80 -14.01 8.56
CA PHE A 179 -8.02 -13.48 9.16
C PHE A 179 -9.13 -14.52 9.34
N GLY A 180 -9.02 -15.70 8.73
CA GLY A 180 -10.13 -16.64 8.66
C GLY A 180 -11.32 -16.02 7.91
N GLY A 181 -12.50 -16.07 8.51
CA GLY A 181 -13.72 -15.44 7.97
C GLY A 181 -13.83 -13.93 8.22
N ALA A 182 -12.93 -13.34 9.02
CA ALA A 182 -13.01 -11.95 9.48
C ALA A 182 -12.22 -10.96 8.61
N LEU A 183 -11.85 -11.32 7.37
CA LEU A 183 -11.05 -10.46 6.49
C LEU A 183 -11.77 -9.14 6.15
N MET A 184 -13.09 -9.19 6.04
CA MET A 184 -13.92 -8.03 5.69
C MET A 184 -14.34 -7.21 6.91
N ASP A 185 -14.02 -7.66 8.12
CA ASP A 185 -14.31 -6.92 9.35
C ASP A 185 -13.27 -5.79 9.53
N ASP A 186 -13.65 -4.76 10.28
CA ASP A 186 -12.73 -3.68 10.65
C ASP A 186 -11.58 -4.23 11.49
N THR A 187 -10.36 -3.89 11.09
CA THR A 187 -9.13 -4.18 11.84
C THR A 187 -8.95 -3.19 13.00
N ASP A 188 -8.07 -3.51 13.95
CA ASP A 188 -7.73 -2.58 15.04
C ASP A 188 -7.20 -1.22 14.52
N ALA A 189 -6.49 -1.23 13.39
CA ALA A 189 -6.00 -0.02 12.73
C ALA A 189 -7.15 0.84 12.17
N GLU A 190 -8.16 0.21 11.56
CA GLU A 190 -9.36 0.88 11.05
C GLU A 190 -10.23 1.41 12.18
N ALA A 191 -10.42 0.61 13.24
CA ALA A 191 -11.13 1.02 14.44
C ALA A 191 -10.46 2.24 15.10
N PHE A 192 -9.12 2.28 15.15
CA PHE A 192 -8.38 3.46 15.58
C PHE A 192 -8.69 4.69 14.72
N CYS A 193 -8.73 4.54 13.40
CA CYS A 193 -9.02 5.66 12.50
C CYS A 193 -10.44 6.21 12.70
N ILE A 194 -11.42 5.31 12.79
CA ILE A 194 -12.82 5.64 13.10
C ILE A 194 -12.91 6.41 14.43
N ASP A 195 -12.22 5.94 15.46
CA ASP A 195 -12.24 6.58 16.77
C ASP A 195 -11.53 7.93 16.79
N ALA A 196 -10.39 8.06 16.10
CA ALA A 196 -9.62 9.30 16.03
C ALA A 196 -10.40 10.41 15.32
N LEU A 197 -11.15 10.09 14.28
CA LEU A 197 -11.92 11.05 13.49
C LEU A 197 -13.37 11.18 13.93
N ARG A 198 -13.77 10.49 14.99
CA ARG A 198 -15.14 10.50 15.51
C ARG A 198 -15.66 11.92 15.72
N GLY A 199 -16.81 12.19 15.09
CA GLY A 199 -17.51 13.46 15.17
C GLY A 199 -16.97 14.56 14.25
N LEU A 200 -16.00 14.25 13.36
CA LEU A 200 -15.71 15.13 12.23
C LEU A 200 -16.79 14.98 11.15
N GLU A 201 -17.20 16.10 10.59
CA GLU A 201 -18.08 16.12 9.44
C GLU A 201 -17.27 16.16 8.15
N VAL A 202 -17.80 15.51 7.12
CA VAL A 202 -17.28 15.56 5.76
C VAL A 202 -17.44 16.99 5.24
N SER A 203 -16.32 17.71 5.19
CA SER A 203 -16.25 19.13 4.82
C SER A 203 -15.17 19.45 3.78
N GLY A 204 -14.43 18.42 3.35
CA GLY A 204 -13.41 18.49 2.31
C GLY A 204 -14.00 18.42 0.89
N ARG A 205 -13.11 18.39 -0.10
CA ARG A 205 -13.52 18.26 -1.51
C ARG A 205 -14.05 16.86 -1.80
N PHE A 206 -14.96 16.74 -2.76
CA PHE A 206 -15.50 15.47 -3.27
C PHE A 206 -16.15 14.55 -2.22
N GLY A 207 -16.53 15.08 -1.05
CA GLY A 207 -17.09 14.26 0.02
C GLY A 207 -16.03 13.62 0.92
N ASP A 208 -14.81 14.18 0.97
CA ASP A 208 -13.76 13.80 1.91
C ASP A 208 -13.79 14.64 3.21
N PHE A 209 -13.01 14.21 4.20
CA PHE A 209 -12.70 15.03 5.38
C PHE A 209 -11.77 16.21 5.04
N ASP A 210 -11.82 17.27 5.84
CA ASP A 210 -10.84 18.35 5.73
C ASP A 210 -9.45 17.89 6.18
N LYS A 211 -8.43 18.13 5.33
CA LYS A 211 -7.06 17.65 5.58
C LYS A 211 -6.44 18.20 6.86
N SER A 212 -6.72 19.46 7.19
CA SER A 212 -6.16 20.09 8.39
C SER A 212 -6.78 19.53 9.66
N GLN A 213 -8.10 19.32 9.66
CA GLN A 213 -8.81 18.73 10.80
C GLN A 213 -8.39 17.29 11.06
N VAL A 214 -8.22 16.47 10.00
CA VAL A 214 -7.69 15.11 10.12
C VAL A 214 -6.28 15.11 10.68
N ALA A 215 -5.41 15.99 10.18
CA ALA A 215 -4.05 16.12 10.70
C ALA A 215 -4.05 16.48 12.19
N ASP A 216 -4.89 17.43 12.62
CA ASP A 216 -5.03 17.78 14.04
C ASP A 216 -5.46 16.58 14.89
N ARG A 217 -6.43 15.78 14.41
CA ARG A 217 -6.90 14.58 15.11
C ARG A 217 -5.81 13.53 15.25
N PHE A 218 -5.13 13.16 14.16
CA PHE A 218 -4.08 12.13 14.23
C PHE A 218 -2.85 12.60 15.02
N ASN A 219 -2.46 13.87 14.90
CA ASN A 219 -1.36 14.44 15.69
C ASN A 219 -1.64 14.46 17.20
N ALA A 220 -2.92 14.38 17.62
CA ALA A 220 -3.28 14.22 19.03
C ALA A 220 -2.94 12.82 19.61
N HIS A 221 -2.50 11.88 18.76
CA HIS A 221 -2.08 10.53 19.15
C HIS A 221 -0.57 10.31 18.87
N PRO A 222 0.34 11.02 19.55
CA PRO A 222 1.77 10.99 19.25
C PRO A 222 2.39 9.60 19.35
N ASP A 223 1.87 8.72 20.21
CA ASP A 223 2.36 7.34 20.37
C ASP A 223 2.10 6.45 19.13
N LEU A 224 1.16 6.84 18.26
CA LEU A 224 0.79 6.11 17.04
C LEU A 224 1.22 6.83 15.75
N MET A 225 1.99 7.91 15.88
CA MET A 225 2.51 8.66 14.74
C MET A 225 3.75 7.99 14.14
N PRO A 226 3.90 7.97 12.80
CA PRO A 226 5.17 7.62 12.18
C PRO A 226 6.28 8.56 12.68
N HIS A 227 7.41 7.99 13.11
CA HIS A 227 8.58 8.78 13.49
C HIS A 227 9.56 8.98 12.34
N THR A 228 9.47 8.13 11.33
CA THR A 228 10.45 7.98 10.27
C THR A 228 9.73 7.74 8.95
N LEU A 229 10.40 8.00 7.83
CA LEU A 229 9.81 7.70 6.52
C LEU A 229 9.64 6.19 6.34
N ALA A 230 10.51 5.37 6.95
CA ALA A 230 10.33 3.93 6.99
C ALA A 230 9.04 3.51 7.70
N ASP A 231 8.60 4.22 8.76
CA ASP A 231 7.31 3.99 9.40
C ASP A 231 6.14 4.37 8.49
N CYS A 232 6.24 5.50 7.78
CA CYS A 232 5.23 5.87 6.79
C CYS A 232 5.08 4.79 5.71
N LEU A 233 6.20 4.32 5.14
CA LEU A 233 6.17 3.25 4.14
C LEU A 233 5.64 1.93 4.71
N TYR A 234 5.90 1.64 5.99
CA TYR A 234 5.38 0.47 6.68
C TYR A 234 3.85 0.51 6.77
N GLU A 235 3.28 1.64 7.19
CA GLU A 235 1.83 1.83 7.25
C GLU A 235 1.17 1.85 5.86
N LEU A 236 1.80 2.50 4.87
CA LEU A 236 1.29 2.50 3.49
C LEU A 236 1.29 1.10 2.85
N ASP A 237 2.31 0.27 3.14
CA ASP A 237 2.33 -1.15 2.74
C ASP A 237 1.20 -1.93 3.42
N TYR A 238 0.94 -1.68 4.70
CA TYR A 238 -0.18 -2.29 5.41
C TYR A 238 -1.53 -2.01 4.73
N TRP A 239 -1.82 -0.74 4.42
CA TRP A 239 -3.07 -0.36 3.75
C TRP A 239 -3.20 -1.00 2.36
N SER A 240 -2.13 -0.93 1.55
CA SER A 240 -2.09 -1.56 0.22
C SER A 240 -2.35 -3.07 0.30
N ARG A 241 -1.70 -3.77 1.24
CA ARG A 241 -1.86 -5.21 1.37
C ARG A 241 -3.25 -5.59 1.89
N LEU A 242 -3.81 -4.85 2.85
CA LEU A 242 -5.18 -5.09 3.32
C LEU A 242 -6.18 -4.94 2.17
N TYR A 243 -6.05 -3.87 1.37
CA TYR A 243 -6.86 -3.65 0.18
C TYR A 243 -6.76 -4.82 -0.80
N TRP A 244 -5.56 -5.25 -1.17
CA TRP A 244 -5.39 -6.33 -2.15
C TRP A 244 -5.91 -7.69 -1.64
N LEU A 245 -5.81 -7.95 -0.33
CA LEU A 245 -6.42 -9.15 0.26
C LEU A 245 -7.95 -9.12 0.14
N ARG A 246 -8.61 -8.00 0.47
CA ARG A 246 -10.06 -7.86 0.36
C ARG A 246 -10.53 -7.85 -1.11
N ASN A 247 -9.82 -7.14 -1.98
CA ASN A 247 -10.10 -7.07 -3.41
C ASN A 247 -10.07 -8.42 -4.12
N ALA A 248 -9.22 -9.34 -3.64
CA ALA A 248 -9.20 -10.70 -4.16
C ALA A 248 -10.47 -11.50 -3.80
N VAL A 249 -11.17 -11.16 -2.72
CA VAL A 249 -12.41 -11.79 -2.26
C VAL A 249 -13.65 -11.11 -2.85
N ASP A 250 -13.76 -9.80 -2.67
CA ASP A 250 -14.86 -8.98 -3.18
C ASP A 250 -14.32 -7.61 -3.58
N ARG A 251 -14.22 -7.39 -4.90
CA ARG A 251 -13.72 -6.14 -5.47
C ARG A 251 -14.58 -4.95 -5.06
N ASP A 252 -15.90 -5.13 -4.95
CA ASP A 252 -16.84 -4.03 -4.74
C ASP A 252 -16.98 -3.68 -3.24
N ALA A 253 -16.36 -4.47 -2.35
CA ALA A 253 -16.29 -4.25 -0.91
C ALA A 253 -14.84 -4.19 -0.37
N SER A 254 -13.88 -3.92 -1.24
CA SER A 254 -12.45 -3.92 -0.89
C SER A 254 -12.02 -2.74 -0.03
N ASP A 255 -12.72 -1.62 -0.21
CA ASP A 255 -12.39 -0.37 0.43
C ASP A 255 -12.73 -0.44 1.92
N GLY A 256 -11.80 0.06 2.75
CA GLY A 256 -12.03 0.24 4.17
C GLY A 256 -12.96 1.41 4.48
N PRO A 257 -13.16 1.73 5.77
CA PRO A 257 -13.90 2.92 6.17
C PRO A 257 -13.21 4.19 5.67
N ALA A 258 -13.98 5.26 5.45
CA ALA A 258 -13.48 6.53 4.94
C ALA A 258 -12.36 7.13 5.82
N GLU A 259 -12.39 6.84 7.12
CA GLU A 259 -11.40 7.25 8.09
C GLU A 259 -10.04 6.56 7.89
N ALA A 260 -10.03 5.31 7.41
CA ALA A 260 -8.80 4.61 7.04
C ALA A 260 -8.20 5.19 5.76
N THR A 261 -9.03 5.51 4.76
CA THR A 261 -8.59 6.28 3.59
C THR A 261 -8.03 7.65 3.99
N ALA A 262 -8.65 8.31 4.98
CA ALA A 262 -8.16 9.56 5.54
C ALA A 262 -6.76 9.43 6.16
N ARG A 263 -6.52 8.30 6.83
CA ARG A 263 -5.23 7.98 7.40
C ARG A 263 -4.17 7.70 6.32
N ASP A 264 -4.51 6.97 5.25
CA ASP A 264 -3.58 6.67 4.16
C ASP A 264 -3.02 7.96 3.52
N TRP A 265 -3.87 8.90 3.11
CA TRP A 265 -3.36 10.15 2.50
C TRP A 265 -2.70 11.08 3.52
N PHE A 266 -3.09 11.02 4.80
CA PHE A 266 -2.38 11.75 5.86
C PHE A 266 -0.93 11.26 5.99
N VAL A 267 -0.73 9.94 6.04
CA VAL A 267 0.60 9.33 6.15
C VAL A 267 1.43 9.54 4.89
N PHE A 268 0.78 9.51 3.71
CA PHE A 268 1.43 9.88 2.46
C PHE A 268 1.95 11.33 2.51
N GLY A 269 1.15 12.27 3.03
CA GLY A 269 1.56 13.66 3.25
C GLY A 269 2.76 13.80 4.19
N LEU A 270 2.86 12.96 5.23
CA LEU A 270 4.01 12.95 6.14
C LEU A 270 5.34 12.62 5.44
N LEU A 271 5.32 12.00 4.26
CA LEU A 271 6.54 11.79 3.46
C LEU A 271 7.19 13.10 3.01
N ALA A 272 6.41 14.20 2.92
CA ALA A 272 6.91 15.54 2.61
C ALA A 272 7.44 16.27 3.86
N GLU A 273 6.97 15.90 5.05
CA GLU A 273 7.27 16.61 6.30
C GLU A 273 8.42 15.97 7.08
N ILE A 274 8.46 14.64 7.15
CA ILE A 274 9.46 13.91 7.92
C ILE A 274 10.78 13.91 7.16
N ARG A 275 11.81 14.53 7.74
CA ARG A 275 13.15 14.54 7.14
C ARG A 275 13.76 13.13 7.08
N PRO A 276 14.32 12.70 5.94
CA PRO A 276 15.05 11.44 5.85
C PRO A 276 16.18 11.36 6.89
N ARG A 277 16.37 10.19 7.48
CA ARG A 277 17.49 9.91 8.41
C ARG A 277 18.79 9.74 7.66
N ASP A 278 18.70 9.09 6.50
CA ASP A 278 19.82 8.81 5.62
C ASP A 278 19.37 8.69 4.14
N LYS A 279 20.35 8.46 3.27
CA LYS A 279 20.12 8.32 1.83
C LYS A 279 19.36 7.04 1.47
N ALA A 280 19.48 5.98 2.27
CA ALA A 280 18.80 4.72 1.98
C ALA A 280 17.29 4.86 2.19
N GLU A 281 16.90 5.52 3.27
CA GLU A 281 15.50 5.85 3.55
C GLU A 281 14.91 6.78 2.48
N ALA A 282 15.66 7.82 2.06
CA ALA A 282 15.21 8.68 0.97
C ALA A 282 15.02 7.92 -0.36
N LEU A 283 15.95 7.02 -0.69
CA LEU A 283 15.87 6.17 -1.88
C LEU A 283 14.69 5.20 -1.81
N ALA A 284 14.34 4.69 -0.63
CA ALA A 284 13.18 3.82 -0.45
C ALA A 284 11.88 4.55 -0.78
N VAL A 285 11.71 5.80 -0.30
CA VAL A 285 10.53 6.62 -0.64
C VAL A 285 10.50 6.94 -2.13
N PHE A 286 11.63 7.29 -2.74
CA PHE A 286 11.69 7.53 -4.18
C PHE A 286 11.23 6.30 -5.00
N ARG A 287 11.69 5.10 -4.62
CA ARG A 287 11.26 3.85 -5.27
C ARG A 287 9.78 3.57 -5.07
N TYR A 288 9.25 3.86 -3.88
CA TYR A 288 7.84 3.75 -3.60
C TYR A 288 7.01 4.66 -4.51
N LEU A 289 7.38 5.94 -4.65
CA LEU A 289 6.67 6.88 -5.53
C LEU A 289 6.60 6.37 -6.98
N VAL A 290 7.73 5.88 -7.51
CA VAL A 290 7.81 5.31 -8.86
C VAL A 290 6.92 4.07 -9.04
N ALA A 291 6.71 3.28 -7.98
CA ALA A 291 5.94 2.04 -8.04
C ALA A 291 4.46 2.21 -7.66
N SER A 292 4.10 3.28 -6.95
CA SER A 292 2.78 3.47 -6.35
C SER A 292 1.73 4.06 -7.30
N ASP A 293 2.11 4.50 -8.51
CA ASP A 293 1.27 5.26 -9.45
C ASP A 293 0.54 6.46 -8.80
N ARG A 294 1.09 7.02 -7.71
CA ARG A 294 0.58 8.21 -6.98
C ARG A 294 1.33 9.49 -7.36
N ASP A 295 1.95 9.54 -8.53
CA ASP A 295 2.77 10.68 -8.97
C ASP A 295 1.93 11.94 -9.29
N ASP A 296 0.62 11.77 -9.50
CA ASP A 296 -0.36 12.83 -9.72
C ASP A 296 -0.91 13.48 -8.45
N MET A 297 -0.60 12.92 -7.27
CA MET A 297 -1.01 13.50 -5.99
C MET A 297 -0.35 14.86 -5.74
N ALA A 298 -1.10 15.78 -5.14
CA ALA A 298 -0.64 17.16 -4.89
C ALA A 298 0.61 17.23 -4.01
N GLU A 299 0.81 16.24 -3.14
CA GLU A 299 1.95 16.13 -2.23
C GLU A 299 3.24 15.66 -2.92
N SER A 300 3.16 15.05 -4.11
CA SER A 300 4.30 14.38 -4.76
C SER A 300 5.49 15.31 -5.02
N GLU A 301 5.25 16.56 -5.44
CA GLU A 301 6.33 17.55 -5.60
C GLU A 301 7.01 17.86 -4.25
N ALA A 302 6.23 18.08 -3.19
CA ALA A 302 6.75 18.39 -1.86
C ALA A 302 7.55 17.21 -1.28
N ILE A 303 7.09 15.97 -1.51
CA ILE A 303 7.84 14.77 -1.14
C ILE A 303 9.19 14.75 -1.86
N MET A 304 9.21 14.95 -3.18
CA MET A 304 10.44 14.96 -3.97
C MET A 304 11.44 16.03 -3.49
N LEU A 305 10.96 17.24 -3.18
CA LEU A 305 11.78 18.31 -2.59
C LEU A 305 12.33 17.93 -1.21
N ASN A 306 11.54 17.24 -0.38
CA ASN A 306 12.02 16.77 0.91
C ASN A 306 13.15 15.73 0.78
N LEU A 307 13.06 14.81 -0.20
CA LEU A 307 14.05 13.75 -0.39
C LEU A 307 15.43 14.24 -0.84
N ILE A 308 15.50 15.38 -1.53
CA ILE A 308 16.78 15.96 -2.01
C ILE A 308 17.51 16.78 -0.94
N GLY A 309 16.82 17.18 0.13
CA GLY A 309 17.39 17.91 1.27
C GLY A 309 17.16 19.40 1.21
#